data_AF-A0A497LT86-F1
#
_entry.id   AF-A0A497LT86-F1
#
_cell.length_a   1.000
_cell.length_b   1.000
_cell.length_c   1.000
_cell.angle_alpha   90.00
_cell.angle_beta   90.00
_cell.angle_gamma   90.00
#
_symmetry.space_group_name_H-M   'P 1'
#
loop_
_entity.id
_entity.type
_entity.pdbx_description
1 polymer ?
#
loop_
_entity_poly.entity_id
_entity_poly.type
_entity_poly.pdbx_seq_one_letter_code
_entity_poly.pdbx_strand_id
1 'polypeptide(L)'
;MQRIYSAISGVSDIRKINQMIRNEVKRAKSRKELTELHKRSSYLVTLTHSPAWKEGFRGKIAQMRTAAKEEFAKTARAINSRCRQLGIEPNYDTKWGSGRR
;
A
#
# COMPACT_ATOMS: atom_id res chain seq x y z
N MET A 1 18.58 -4.49 5.85
CA MET A 1 17.17 -4.25 5.47
C MET A 1 16.93 -4.83 4.09
N GLN A 2 16.12 -5.88 3.97
CA GLN A 2 15.84 -6.51 2.68
C GLN A 2 15.08 -5.57 1.76
N ARG A 3 15.59 -5.50 0.54
CA ARG A 3 15.25 -4.67 -0.61
C ARG A 3 13.91 -5.11 -1.27
N ILE A 4 12.84 -5.29 -0.49
CA ILE A 4 11.53 -5.79 -1.00
C ILE A 4 11.02 -4.93 -2.18
N TYR A 5 11.36 -3.65 -2.21
CA TYR A 5 10.95 -2.72 -3.27
C TYR A 5 11.93 -2.59 -4.45
N SER A 6 13.16 -3.10 -4.35
CA SER A 6 14.14 -2.95 -5.44
C SER A 6 13.97 -3.95 -6.59
N ALA A 7 13.08 -4.93 -6.43
CA ALA A 7 12.74 -5.93 -7.45
C ALA A 7 11.47 -5.58 -8.22
N ILE A 8 10.87 -4.41 -7.99
CA ILE A 8 9.68 -3.97 -8.71
C ILE A 8 10.10 -3.64 -10.14
N SER A 9 9.49 -4.31 -11.11
CA SER A 9 9.71 -4.10 -12.55
C SER A 9 8.52 -3.44 -13.23
N GLY A 10 7.37 -3.34 -12.54
CA GLY A 10 6.19 -2.68 -13.08
C GLY A 10 4.91 -2.86 -12.26
N VAL A 11 3.77 -2.63 -12.92
CA VAL A 11 2.41 -2.67 -12.33
C VAL A 11 2.10 -4.03 -11.67
N SER A 12 2.51 -5.13 -12.28
CA SER A 12 2.24 -6.48 -11.77
C SER A 12 2.85 -6.70 -10.39
N ASP A 13 4.03 -6.15 -10.12
CA ASP A 13 4.70 -6.31 -8.83
C ASP A 13 4.04 -5.47 -7.74
N ILE A 14 3.57 -4.25 -8.08
CA ILE A 14 2.77 -3.44 -7.16
C ILE A 14 1.52 -4.21 -6.70
N ARG A 15 0.84 -4.90 -7.63
CA ARG A 15 -0.33 -5.72 -7.33
C ARG A 15 0.03 -6.94 -6.47
N LYS A 16 1.09 -7.66 -6.81
CA LYS A 16 1.58 -8.82 -6.04
C LYS A 16 1.95 -8.45 -4.61
N ILE A 17 2.73 -7.37 -4.42
CA ILE A 17 3.13 -6.91 -3.09
C ILE A 17 1.90 -6.51 -2.27
N ASN A 18 0.95 -5.78 -2.85
CA ASN A 18 -0.29 -5.44 -2.14
C ASN A 18 -1.16 -6.67 -1.82
N GLN A 19 -1.17 -7.69 -2.68
CA GLN A 19 -1.83 -8.96 -2.38
C GLN A 19 -1.17 -9.66 -1.18
N MET A 20 0.16 -9.68 -1.11
CA MET A 20 0.90 -10.20 0.04
C MET A 20 0.56 -9.42 1.32
N ILE A 21 0.58 -8.08 1.26
CA ILE A 21 0.17 -7.23 2.39
C ILE A 21 -1.25 -7.57 2.84
N ARG A 22 -2.21 -7.74 1.92
CA ARG A 22 -3.58 -8.13 2.30
C ARG A 22 -3.65 -9.52 2.94
N ASN A 23 -2.79 -10.46 2.55
CA ASN A 23 -2.70 -11.76 3.22
C ASN A 23 -2.13 -11.62 4.64
N GLU A 24 -1.17 -10.73 4.86
CA GLU A 24 -0.67 -10.38 6.19
C GLU A 24 -1.76 -9.69 7.04
N VAL A 25 -2.58 -8.81 6.44
CA VAL A 25 -3.72 -8.16 7.12
C VAL A 25 -4.69 -9.18 7.69
N LYS A 26 -4.99 -10.28 6.96
CA LYS A 26 -5.86 -11.35 7.47
C LYS A 26 -5.31 -12.01 8.74
N ARG A 27 -3.98 -12.01 8.92
CA ARG A 27 -3.30 -12.66 10.04
C ARG A 27 -3.00 -11.69 11.20
N ALA A 28 -3.00 -10.39 10.94
CA ALA A 28 -2.77 -9.35 11.95
C ALA A 28 -3.79 -9.46 13.10
N LYS A 29 -3.31 -9.22 14.31
CA LYS A 29 -4.06 -9.33 15.57
C LYS A 29 -4.10 -8.02 16.35
N SER A 30 -3.30 -7.03 15.95
CA SER A 30 -3.15 -5.77 16.68
C SER A 30 -3.23 -4.55 15.77
N ARG A 31 -3.59 -3.41 16.38
CA ARG A 31 -3.54 -2.10 15.71
C ARG A 31 -2.14 -1.75 15.20
N LYS A 32 -1.09 -2.09 15.95
CA LYS A 32 0.30 -1.84 15.56
C LYS A 32 0.67 -2.54 14.24
N GLU A 33 0.32 -3.82 14.11
CA GLU A 33 0.56 -4.59 12.88
C GLU A 33 -0.24 -4.01 11.70
N LEU A 34 -1.51 -3.67 11.93
CA LEU A 34 -2.36 -3.07 10.89
C LEU A 34 -1.83 -1.71 10.42
N THR A 35 -1.34 -0.87 11.34
CA THR A 35 -0.70 0.41 11.01
C THR A 35 0.54 0.20 10.13
N GLU A 36 1.36 -0.79 10.44
CA GLU A 36 2.57 -1.07 9.65
C GLU A 36 2.22 -1.54 8.23
N LEU A 37 1.19 -2.38 8.09
CA LEU A 37 0.70 -2.83 6.79
C LEU A 37 0.11 -1.68 5.97
N HIS A 38 -0.61 -0.75 6.62
CA HIS A 38 -1.11 0.46 5.97
C HIS A 38 0.04 1.33 5.45
N LYS A 39 1.06 1.57 6.28
CA LYS A 39 2.27 2.32 5.92
C LYS A 39 3.01 1.68 4.75
N ARG A 40 3.22 0.35 4.77
CA ARG A 40 3.87 -0.38 3.66
C ARG A 40 3.13 -0.21 2.34
N SER A 41 1.81 -0.30 2.35
CA SER A 41 0.99 -0.07 1.14
C SER A 41 1.04 1.39 0.68
N SER A 42 0.98 2.35 1.61
CA SER A 42 1.11 3.79 1.32
C SER A 42 2.48 4.14 0.72
N TYR A 43 3.54 3.52 1.23
CA TYR A 43 4.90 3.74 0.76
C TYR A 43 5.08 3.37 -0.72
N LEU A 44 4.39 2.33 -1.22
CA LEU A 44 4.39 2.00 -2.65
C LEU A 44 3.86 3.15 -3.50
N VAL A 45 2.83 3.88 -3.03
CA VAL A 45 2.34 5.09 -3.71
C VAL A 45 3.42 6.17 -3.69
N THR A 46 4.02 6.44 -2.52
CA THR A 46 5.11 7.41 -2.38
C THR A 46 6.29 7.13 -3.33
N LEU A 47 6.68 5.87 -3.48
CA LEU A 47 7.76 5.48 -4.40
C LEU A 47 7.47 5.90 -5.84
N THR A 48 6.21 5.85 -6.30
CA THR A 48 5.83 6.32 -7.66
C THR A 48 5.96 7.83 -7.89
N HIS A 49 6.21 8.60 -6.82
CA HIS A 49 6.53 10.03 -6.88
C HIS A 49 8.03 10.31 -6.79
N SER A 50 8.85 9.34 -6.40
CA SER A 50 10.30 9.50 -6.23
C SER A 50 11.03 9.71 -7.58
N PRO A 51 12.11 10.51 -7.62
CA PRO A 51 12.91 10.71 -8.84
C PRO A 51 13.44 9.39 -9.41
N ALA A 52 13.95 8.50 -8.57
CA ALA A 52 14.50 7.22 -9.01
C ALA A 52 13.48 6.36 -9.77
N TRP A 53 12.22 6.31 -9.32
CA TRP A 53 11.17 5.57 -10.04
C TRP A 53 10.64 6.32 -11.26
N LYS A 54 10.63 7.66 -11.24
CA LYS A 54 10.28 8.44 -12.42
C LYS A 54 11.26 8.19 -13.56
N GLU A 55 12.55 8.08 -13.25
CA GLU A 55 13.58 7.75 -14.22
C GLU A 55 13.54 6.27 -14.61
N GLY A 56 13.57 5.35 -13.63
CA GLY A 56 13.59 3.91 -13.89
C GLY A 56 12.36 3.34 -14.58
N PHE A 57 11.20 4.01 -14.45
CA PHE A 57 9.94 3.61 -15.10
C PHE A 57 9.39 4.73 -15.99
N ARG A 58 10.27 5.52 -16.61
CA ARG A 58 9.88 6.55 -17.57
C ARG A 58 8.93 5.96 -18.62
N GLY A 59 7.82 6.66 -18.89
CA GLY A 59 6.75 6.19 -19.78
C GLY A 59 5.70 5.26 -19.14
N LYS A 60 6.00 4.59 -18.01
CA LYS A 60 5.06 3.70 -17.29
C LYS A 60 4.65 4.22 -15.90
N ILE A 61 5.37 5.21 -15.38
CA ILE A 61 5.19 5.71 -14.00
C ILE A 61 3.76 6.18 -13.68
N ALA A 62 3.05 6.75 -14.66
CA ALA A 62 1.66 7.17 -14.48
C ALA A 62 0.73 5.97 -14.22
N GLN A 63 0.86 4.90 -15.02
CA GLN A 63 0.10 3.66 -14.84
C GLN A 63 0.46 2.97 -13.52
N MET A 64 1.74 2.96 -13.17
CA MET A 64 2.21 2.42 -11.89
C MET A 64 1.61 3.18 -10.70
N ARG A 65 1.55 4.52 -10.77
CA ARG A 65 0.93 5.35 -9.74
C ARG A 65 -0.55 5.08 -9.59
N THR A 66 -1.28 4.96 -10.71
CA THR A 66 -2.71 4.60 -10.68
C THR A 66 -2.92 3.25 -10.01
N ALA A 67 -2.16 2.23 -10.43
CA ALA A 67 -2.23 0.91 -9.82
C ALA A 67 -1.87 0.92 -8.32
N ALA A 68 -0.84 1.68 -7.91
CA ALA A 68 -0.46 1.81 -6.51
C ALA A 68 -1.58 2.44 -5.67
N LYS A 69 -2.24 3.50 -6.17
CA LYS A 69 -3.36 4.15 -5.48
C LYS A 69 -4.58 3.23 -5.36
N GLU A 70 -4.91 2.49 -6.42
CA GLU A 70 -6.00 1.51 -6.40
C GLU A 70 -5.74 0.39 -5.38
N GLU A 71 -4.54 -0.17 -5.41
CA GLU A 71 -4.17 -1.24 -4.51
C GLU A 71 -4.06 -0.77 -3.06
N PHE A 72 -3.59 0.46 -2.82
CA PHE A 72 -3.65 1.11 -1.51
C PHE A 72 -5.08 1.21 -0.99
N ALA A 73 -6.02 1.70 -1.81
CA ALA A 73 -7.42 1.83 -1.40
C ALA A 73 -8.04 0.47 -1.03
N LYS A 74 -7.78 -0.57 -1.82
CA LYS A 74 -8.22 -1.95 -1.51
C LYS A 74 -7.61 -2.46 -0.20
N THR A 75 -6.32 -2.25 0.01
CA THR A 75 -5.61 -2.68 1.21
C THR A 75 -6.10 -1.93 2.46
N ALA A 76 -6.30 -0.62 2.39
CA ALA A 76 -6.85 0.18 3.48
C ALA A 76 -8.27 -0.25 3.85
N ARG A 77 -9.13 -0.57 2.88
CA ARG A 77 -10.46 -1.15 3.15
C ARG A 77 -10.37 -2.51 3.85
N ALA A 78 -9.44 -3.38 3.43
CA ALA A 78 -9.20 -4.66 4.08
C ALA A 78 -8.72 -4.48 5.54
N ILE A 79 -7.85 -3.49 5.79
CA ILE A 79 -7.39 -3.14 7.14
C ILE A 79 -8.56 -2.66 8.01
N ASN A 80 -9.38 -1.72 7.52
CA ASN A 80 -10.56 -1.27 8.24
C ASN A 80 -11.56 -2.40 8.51
N SER A 81 -11.70 -3.34 7.57
CA SER A 81 -12.50 -4.56 7.80
C SER A 81 -11.90 -5.44 8.89
N ARG A 82 -10.58 -5.60 8.93
CA ARG A 82 -9.90 -6.36 9.98
C ARG A 82 -9.99 -5.69 11.34
N CYS A 83 -9.92 -4.36 11.40
CA CYS A 83 -10.17 -3.59 12.63
C CYS A 83 -11.54 -3.93 13.23
N ARG A 84 -12.60 -3.91 12.42
CA ARG A 84 -13.95 -4.30 12.86
C ARG A 84 -14.01 -5.72 13.44
N GLN A 85 -13.33 -6.69 12.80
CA GLN A 85 -13.26 -8.07 13.29
C GLN A 85 -12.53 -8.20 14.64
N LEU A 86 -11.61 -7.29 14.94
CA LEU A 86 -10.81 -7.29 16.16
C LEU A 86 -11.38 -6.37 17.25
N GLY A 87 -12.52 -5.71 17.02
CA GLY A 87 -13.06 -4.70 17.94
C GLY A 87 -12.22 -3.41 18.02
N ILE A 88 -11.38 -3.16 17.01
CA ILE A 88 -10.55 -1.95 16.90
C ILE A 88 -11.30 -0.94 16.03
N GLU A 89 -11.22 0.34 16.38
CA GLU A 89 -11.80 1.43 15.57
C GLU A 89 -11.25 1.40 14.12
N PRO A 90 -12.07 1.48 13.05
CA PRO A 90 -11.61 1.41 11.67
C PRO A 90 -11.41 2.79 11.04
N ASN A 91 -10.35 3.51 11.45
CA ASN A 91 -10.09 4.91 11.05
C ASN A 91 -8.91 5.11 10.10
N TYR A 92 -8.57 4.10 9.29
CA TYR A 92 -7.52 4.25 8.28
C TYR A 92 -8.04 4.90 7.00
N ASP A 93 -7.29 5.89 6.48
CA ASP A 93 -7.58 6.53 5.21
C ASP A 93 -7.56 5.54 4.05
N THR A 94 -8.60 5.56 3.23
CA THR A 94 -8.74 4.73 2.02
C THR A 94 -8.31 5.45 0.75
N LYS A 95 -8.03 6.75 0.84
CA LYS A 95 -7.57 7.59 -0.26
C LYS A 95 -6.21 8.16 0.10
N TRP A 96 -5.22 7.86 -0.72
CA TRP A 96 -3.86 8.35 -0.50
C TRP A 96 -3.79 9.86 -0.75
N GLY A 97 -3.18 10.61 0.17
CA GLY A 97 -3.02 12.07 0.04
C GLY A 97 -4.27 12.89 0.35
N SER A 98 -5.36 12.27 0.83
CA SER A 98 -6.57 12.98 1.27
C SER A 98 -6.57 13.33 2.78
N GLY A 99 -5.43 13.17 3.45
CA GLY A 99 -5.25 13.63 4.81
C GLY A 99 -5.55 15.12 4.91
N ARG A 100 -6.44 15.48 5.85
CA ARG A 100 -6.90 16.83 6.17
C ARG A 100 -5.75 17.86 6.06
N ARG A 101 -5.95 18.86 5.20
CA ARG A 101 -5.38 20.19 5.42
C ARG A 101 -6.09 20.84 6.60
#